data_AF-A0A5N8XLI7-F1
#
_entry.id   AF-A0A5N8XLI7-F1
#
_cell.length_a   1.000
_cell.length_b   1.000
_cell.length_c   1.000
_cell.angle_alpha   90.00
_cell.angle_beta   90.00
_cell.angle_gamma   90.00
#
_symmetry.space_group_name_H-M   'P 1'
#
loop_
_entity.id
_entity.type
_entity.pdbx_description
1 polymer ?
#
loop_
_entity_poly.entity_id
_entity_poly.type
_entity_poly.pdbx_seq_one_letter_code
_entity_poly.pdbx_strand_id
1 'polypeptide(L)'
;MRSPRGLLEPDAVKVARPVLRGPRSLRGHGATRHDTEVTKTDIDHMVPLAEAWDSGASQWTKQRRVEYANYLGDDRHLVAVSQRSNRQKSDQDVTTWIVPDNPSQRCRYLSDQVAVKLGWNLSVDPAEQAAMRDIAGECPGTEVTVNPVP
;
A
#
# COMPACT_ATOMS: atom_id res chain seq x y z
N MET A 1 -13.43 17.42 8.34
CA MET A 1 -12.08 17.69 8.91
C MET A 1 -11.49 16.34 9.28
N ARG A 2 -10.42 15.88 8.63
CA ARG A 2 -9.73 14.64 8.99
C ARG A 2 -8.76 14.92 10.15
N SER A 3 -8.61 13.95 11.05
CA SER A 3 -7.81 14.02 12.27
C SER A 3 -6.31 14.21 12.00
N PRO A 4 -5.52 14.74 12.96
CA PRO A 4 -4.07 14.90 12.80
C PRO A 4 -3.37 13.55 12.57
N ARG A 5 -2.50 13.50 11.55
CA ARG A 5 -1.74 12.31 11.11
C ARG A 5 -0.39 12.20 11.85
N GLY A 6 0.01 10.99 12.21
CA GLY A 6 1.29 10.68 12.87
C GLY A 6 2.12 9.69 12.04
N LEU A 7 3.45 9.67 12.23
CA LEU A 7 4.31 8.68 11.58
C LEU A 7 3.90 7.26 11.98
N LEU A 8 3.95 6.33 11.03
CA LEU A 8 3.73 4.92 11.32
C LEU A 8 4.97 4.38 12.06
N GLU A 9 4.89 4.26 13.37
CA GLU A 9 5.94 3.60 14.14
C GLU A 9 6.01 2.10 13.78
N PRO A 10 7.19 1.46 13.78
CA PRO A 10 7.33 0.04 13.45
C PRO A 10 6.49 -0.89 14.34
N ASP A 11 6.19 -0.46 15.57
CA ASP A 11 5.37 -1.20 16.55
C ASP A 11 3.88 -0.78 16.52
N ALA A 12 3.53 0.24 15.72
CA ALA A 12 2.19 0.79 15.62
C ALA A 12 1.23 -0.06 14.78
N VAL A 13 1.71 -1.11 14.15
CA VAL A 13 0.94 -2.25 13.67
C VAL A 13 1.75 -3.46 14.10
N LYS A 14 1.19 -4.41 14.86
CA LYS A 14 1.91 -5.66 15.19
C LYS A 14 1.98 -6.54 13.93
N VAL A 15 2.65 -6.07 12.90
CA VAL A 15 3.17 -6.85 11.80
C VAL A 15 4.63 -7.11 12.14
N ALA A 16 5.08 -8.35 11.99
CA ALA A 16 6.41 -8.72 12.46
C ALA A 16 7.50 -7.79 11.87
N ARG A 17 8.49 -7.49 12.72
CA ARG A 17 9.59 -6.53 12.57
C ARG A 17 10.04 -6.36 11.11
N PRO A 18 10.35 -5.12 10.65
CA PRO A 18 10.92 -4.90 9.32
C PRO A 18 12.13 -5.81 9.09
N VAL A 19 11.99 -6.80 8.20
CA VAL A 19 13.13 -7.61 7.77
C VAL A 19 13.60 -7.08 6.42
N LEU A 20 14.78 -6.46 6.38
CA LEU A 20 15.44 -6.03 5.13
C LEU A 20 15.89 -7.26 4.34
N ARG A 21 15.19 -7.65 3.27
CA ARG A 21 15.62 -8.72 2.34
C ARG A 21 15.18 -8.42 0.90
N GLY A 22 15.95 -8.91 -0.06
CA GLY A 22 15.84 -8.64 -1.50
C GLY A 22 14.56 -9.14 -2.20
N PRO A 23 14.47 -8.94 -3.53
CA PRO A 23 13.20 -8.91 -4.26
C PRO A 23 12.43 -10.24 -4.24
N ARG A 24 11.12 -10.15 -4.02
CA ARG A 24 10.14 -11.26 -4.08
C ARG A 24 9.31 -11.14 -5.35
N SER A 25 9.06 -12.28 -6.01
CA SER A 25 8.29 -12.41 -7.26
C SER A 25 6.94 -11.68 -7.28
N LEU A 26 6.67 -10.99 -8.40
CA LEU A 26 5.40 -10.40 -8.80
C LEU A 26 4.25 -11.42 -8.70
N ARG A 27 3.25 -11.11 -7.87
CA ARG A 27 1.89 -11.67 -7.96
C ARG A 27 0.95 -10.49 -7.74
N GLY A 28 0.18 -10.05 -8.74
CA GLY A 28 -0.70 -8.88 -8.59
C GLY A 28 -1.69 -9.04 -7.43
N HIS A 29 -2.02 -7.95 -6.75
CA HIS A 29 -3.15 -7.90 -5.83
C HIS A 29 -4.43 -7.82 -6.66
N GLY A 30 -5.30 -8.82 -6.55
CA GLY A 30 -6.60 -8.80 -7.24
C GLY A 30 -6.58 -9.15 -8.73
N ALA A 31 -5.45 -9.57 -9.30
CA ALA A 31 -5.44 -10.13 -10.66
C ALA A 31 -6.03 -11.55 -10.62
N THR A 32 -7.21 -11.72 -11.20
CA THR A 32 -7.77 -13.06 -11.43
C THR A 32 -7.16 -13.62 -12.73
N ARG A 33 -7.15 -14.94 -12.92
CA ARG A 33 -6.66 -15.59 -14.17
C ARG A 33 -7.35 -15.11 -15.46
N HIS A 34 -8.30 -14.18 -15.38
CA HIS A 34 -9.05 -13.59 -16.49
C HIS A 34 -8.61 -12.18 -16.89
N ASP A 35 -7.61 -11.59 -16.24
CA ASP A 35 -7.06 -10.28 -16.61
C ASP A 35 -5.96 -10.38 -17.67
N THR A 36 -6.18 -11.19 -18.72
CA THR A 36 -5.20 -11.40 -19.82
C THR A 36 -5.38 -10.42 -20.99
N GLU A 37 -6.41 -9.58 -20.96
CA GLU A 37 -6.59 -8.50 -21.94
C GLU A 37 -5.98 -7.20 -21.42
N VAL A 38 -4.87 -6.79 -22.02
CA VAL A 38 -4.13 -5.55 -21.68
C VAL A 38 -5.06 -4.32 -21.69
N THR A 39 -6.14 -4.32 -22.47
CA THR A 39 -7.12 -3.23 -22.57
C THR A 39 -8.02 -3.06 -21.33
N LYS A 40 -8.03 -4.03 -20.41
CA LYS A 40 -8.84 -4.01 -19.18
C LYS A 40 -8.01 -3.83 -17.91
N THR A 41 -6.72 -3.55 -18.05
CA THR A 41 -5.76 -3.41 -16.94
C THR A 41 -5.27 -1.97 -16.85
N ASP A 42 -5.14 -1.47 -15.63
CA ASP A 42 -4.50 -0.20 -15.30
C ASP A 42 -3.25 -0.46 -14.43
N ILE A 43 -2.31 0.49 -14.43
CA ILE A 43 -1.25 0.57 -13.42
C ILE A 43 -1.77 1.44 -12.27
N ASP A 44 -1.82 0.86 -11.07
CA ASP A 44 -2.24 1.52 -9.84
C ASP A 44 -1.08 1.68 -8.86
N HIS A 45 -1.10 2.76 -8.08
CA HIS A 45 -0.18 2.96 -6.97
C HIS A 45 -0.74 2.26 -5.74
N MET A 46 0.04 1.39 -5.08
CA MET A 46 -0.39 0.71 -3.86
C MET A 46 -1.00 1.69 -2.85
N VAL A 47 -0.24 2.73 -2.49
CA VAL A 47 -0.75 3.93 -1.83
C VAL A 47 -1.06 4.99 -2.91
N PRO A 48 -2.34 5.36 -3.15
CA PRO A 48 -2.73 6.33 -4.17
C PRO A 48 -1.99 7.67 -4.05
N LEU A 49 -1.78 8.37 -5.16
CA LEU A 49 -1.09 9.67 -5.17
C LEU A 49 -1.73 10.72 -4.25
N ALA A 50 -3.07 10.78 -4.20
CA ALA A 50 -3.80 11.69 -3.33
C ALA A 50 -3.63 11.32 -1.83
N GLU A 51 -3.70 10.04 -1.50
CA GLU A 51 -3.46 9.56 -0.13
C GLU A 51 -1.99 9.78 0.30
N ALA A 52 -1.03 9.60 -0.61
CA ALA A 52 0.37 9.93 -0.36
C ALA A 52 0.56 11.42 -0.07
N TRP A 53 -0.12 12.29 -0.82
CA TRP A 53 -0.12 13.74 -0.61
C TRP A 53 -0.59 14.10 0.80
N ASP A 54 -1.74 13.56 1.20
CA ASP A 54 -2.32 13.76 2.53
C ASP A 54 -1.47 13.16 3.65
N SER A 55 -0.76 12.07 3.35
CA SER A 55 0.16 11.39 4.26
C SER A 55 1.53 12.06 4.41
N GLY A 56 1.79 13.20 3.76
CA GLY A 56 3.00 14.01 3.94
C GLY A 56 3.79 14.29 2.66
N ALA A 57 3.45 13.66 1.53
CA ALA A 57 4.12 13.94 0.26
C ALA A 57 3.87 15.37 -0.28
N SER A 58 2.87 16.06 0.28
CA SER A 58 2.66 17.49 0.08
C SER A 58 3.89 18.34 0.45
N GLN A 59 4.67 17.91 1.45
CA GLN A 59 5.88 18.61 1.91
C GLN A 59 7.14 18.25 1.11
N TRP A 60 7.08 17.24 0.26
CA TRP A 60 8.22 16.81 -0.54
C TRP A 60 8.58 17.83 -1.63
N THR A 61 9.81 17.74 -2.11
CA THR A 61 10.19 18.43 -3.35
C THR A 61 9.39 17.87 -4.53
N LYS A 62 9.25 18.65 -5.60
CA LYS A 62 8.65 18.17 -6.85
C LYS A 62 9.37 16.92 -7.37
N GLN A 63 10.70 16.89 -7.27
CA GLN A 63 11.51 15.75 -7.71
C GLN A 63 11.14 14.47 -6.95
N ARG A 64 11.09 14.52 -5.61
CA ARG A 64 10.74 13.35 -4.79
C ARG A 64 9.31 12.84 -5.06
N ARG A 65 8.36 13.73 -5.37
CA ARG A 65 7.01 13.32 -5.82
C ARG A 65 7.02 12.63 -7.19
N VAL A 66 7.86 13.08 -8.12
CA VAL A 66 8.02 12.42 -9.43
C VAL A 66 8.68 11.05 -9.27
N GLU A 67 9.67 10.94 -8.39
CA GLU A 67 10.30 9.67 -8.02
C GLU A 67 9.27 8.71 -7.42
N TYR A 68 8.47 9.16 -6.46
CA TYR A 68 7.34 8.38 -5.92
C TYR A 68 6.39 7.93 -7.03
N ALA A 69 5.94 8.82 -7.92
CA ALA A 69 4.96 8.47 -8.94
C ALA A 69 5.45 7.40 -9.93
N ASN A 70 6.77 7.26 -10.11
CA ASN A 70 7.39 6.41 -11.13
C ASN A 70 8.34 5.34 -10.53
N TYR A 71 8.25 5.07 -9.22
CA TYR A 71 9.20 4.16 -8.57
C TYR A 71 8.98 2.70 -8.97
N LEU A 72 10.01 2.10 -9.54
CA LEU A 72 10.04 0.69 -9.97
C LEU A 72 10.98 -0.18 -9.12
N GLY A 73 11.60 0.38 -8.07
CA GLY A 73 12.52 -0.36 -7.20
C GLY A 73 11.82 -1.29 -6.20
N ASP A 74 10.49 -1.26 -6.15
CA ASP A 74 9.66 -2.14 -5.35
C ASP A 74 8.44 -2.59 -6.16
N ASP A 75 8.36 -3.89 -6.45
CA ASP A 75 7.28 -4.55 -7.19
C ASP A 75 5.88 -4.37 -6.58
N ARG A 76 5.80 -3.90 -5.34
CA ARG A 76 4.55 -3.58 -4.65
C ARG A 76 4.06 -2.17 -4.97
N HIS A 77 4.93 -1.28 -5.42
CA HIS A 77 4.65 0.15 -5.51
C HIS A 77 3.69 0.48 -6.66
N LEU A 78 3.94 -0.08 -7.84
CA LEU A 78 3.08 0.01 -9.03
C LEU A 78 2.58 -1.38 -9.39
N VAL A 79 1.26 -1.58 -9.32
CA VAL A 79 0.62 -2.88 -9.53
C VAL A 79 -0.32 -2.84 -10.73
N ALA A 80 -0.25 -3.89 -11.56
CA ALA A 80 -1.23 -4.10 -12.61
C ALA A 80 -2.54 -4.64 -12.00
N VAL A 81 -3.63 -3.89 -12.16
CA VAL A 81 -4.96 -4.22 -11.61
C VAL A 81 -6.02 -4.08 -12.69
N SER A 82 -7.19 -4.70 -12.53
CA SER A 82 -8.30 -4.44 -13.45
C SER A 82 -8.78 -2.98 -13.34
N GLN A 83 -9.17 -2.38 -14.47
CA GLN A 83 -9.77 -1.04 -14.51
C GLN A 83 -10.93 -0.87 -13.52
N ARG A 84 -11.75 -1.93 -13.37
CA ARG A 84 -12.87 -1.95 -12.42
C ARG A 84 -12.39 -1.82 -10.98
N SER A 85 -11.36 -2.59 -10.60
CA SER A 85 -10.76 -2.52 -9.28
C SER A 85 -10.14 -1.15 -9.01
N ASN A 86 -9.38 -0.62 -9.98
CA ASN A 86 -8.76 0.69 -9.90
C ASN A 86 -9.78 1.81 -9.66
N ARG A 87 -10.88 1.82 -10.43
CA ARG A 87 -11.95 2.82 -10.29
C ARG A 87 -12.75 2.69 -8.99
N GLN A 88 -12.89 1.49 -8.45
CA GLN A 88 -13.53 1.27 -7.14
C GLN A 88 -12.66 1.77 -6.00
N LYS A 89 -11.34 1.58 -6.11
CA LYS A 89 -10.36 2.09 -5.16
C LYS A 89 -10.28 3.60 -5.18
N SER A 90 -10.15 4.21 -6.37
CA SER A 90 -9.92 5.65 -6.53
C SER A 90 -8.75 6.11 -5.63
N ASP A 91 -9.02 7.07 -4.75
CA ASP A 91 -8.13 7.70 -3.79
C ASP A 91 -8.36 7.21 -2.35
N GLN A 92 -9.13 6.13 -2.19
CA GLN A 92 -9.49 5.60 -0.87
C GLN A 92 -8.30 4.95 -0.17
N ASP A 93 -8.23 5.15 1.14
CA ASP A 93 -7.30 4.47 2.03
C ASP A 93 -7.89 3.12 2.50
N VAL A 94 -7.15 2.41 3.36
CA VAL A 94 -7.59 1.10 3.86
C VAL A 94 -8.83 1.13 4.76
N THR A 95 -9.26 2.31 5.23
CA THR A 95 -10.53 2.45 5.98
C THR A 95 -11.74 2.34 5.06
N THR A 96 -11.57 2.68 3.79
CA THR A 96 -12.66 2.81 2.82
C THR A 96 -12.63 1.72 1.75
N TRP A 97 -11.45 1.29 1.33
CA TRP A 97 -11.30 0.26 0.30
C TRP A 97 -10.51 -0.95 0.80
N ILE A 98 -11.22 -2.04 1.06
CA ILE A 98 -10.63 -3.37 1.27
C ILE A 98 -11.22 -4.32 0.24
N VAL A 99 -10.43 -4.62 -0.78
CA VAL A 99 -10.69 -5.72 -1.71
C VAL A 99 -9.46 -6.61 -1.55
N PRO A 100 -9.55 -7.88 -1.06
CA PRO A 100 -10.54 -8.89 -1.46
C PRO A 100 -11.20 -9.70 -0.29
N ASP A 101 -12.29 -10.41 -0.56
CA ASP A 101 -12.98 -11.30 0.40
C ASP A 101 -12.11 -12.46 0.91
N ASN A 102 -11.01 -12.76 0.21
CA ASN A 102 -10.06 -13.78 0.59
C ASN A 102 -9.11 -13.28 1.71
N PRO A 103 -9.09 -13.92 2.89
CA PRO A 103 -8.25 -13.49 4.02
C PRO A 103 -6.76 -13.40 3.67
N SER A 104 -6.21 -14.37 2.93
CA SER A 104 -4.79 -14.35 2.56
C SER A 104 -4.44 -13.19 1.63
N GLN A 105 -5.35 -12.81 0.74
CA GLN A 105 -5.12 -11.65 -0.14
C GLN A 105 -5.25 -10.33 0.63
N ARG A 106 -6.18 -10.25 1.59
CA ARG A 106 -6.32 -9.11 2.50
C ARG A 106 -5.05 -8.87 3.32
N CYS A 107 -4.48 -9.92 3.90
CA CYS A 107 -3.23 -9.84 4.66
C CYS A 107 -2.06 -9.38 3.81
N ARG A 108 -1.99 -9.84 2.57
CA ARG A 108 -0.95 -9.43 1.63
C ARG A 108 -1.12 -7.98 1.20
N TYR A 109 -2.35 -7.53 0.94
CA TYR A 109 -2.62 -6.14 0.58
C TYR A 109 -2.22 -5.20 1.72
N LEU A 110 -2.59 -5.55 2.97
CA LEU A 110 -2.18 -4.81 4.15
C LEU A 110 -0.64 -4.76 4.29
N SER A 111 0.04 -5.90 4.14
CA SER A 111 1.50 -5.95 4.27
C SER A 111 2.21 -5.06 3.25
N ASP A 112 1.66 -4.98 2.03
CA ASP A 112 2.25 -4.22 0.94
C ASP A 112 1.97 -2.72 1.09
N GLN A 113 0.76 -2.33 1.53
CA GLN A 113 0.45 -0.96 1.95
C GLN A 113 1.39 -0.47 3.06
N VAL A 114 1.54 -1.27 4.14
CA VAL A 114 2.42 -0.92 5.27
C VAL A 114 3.88 -0.78 4.80
N ALA A 115 4.36 -1.69 3.95
CA ALA A 115 5.72 -1.63 3.43
C ALA A 115 5.98 -0.36 2.61
N VAL A 116 5.06 0.03 1.72
CA VAL A 116 5.17 1.25 0.90
C VAL A 116 5.12 2.50 1.79
N LYS A 117 4.19 2.57 2.75
CA LYS A 117 4.11 3.70 3.68
C LYS A 117 5.37 3.85 4.52
N LEU A 118 5.90 2.76 5.08
CA LEU A 118 7.16 2.79 5.84
C LEU A 118 8.36 3.17 4.97
N GLY A 119 8.47 2.60 3.77
CA GLY A 119 9.58 2.88 2.85
C GLY A 119 9.65 4.36 2.49
N TRP A 120 8.50 4.96 2.17
CA TRP A 120 8.40 6.37 1.79
C TRP A 120 8.25 7.35 2.95
N ASN A 121 8.24 6.88 4.20
CA ASN A 121 7.99 7.69 5.39
C ASN A 121 6.66 8.47 5.31
N LEU A 122 5.60 7.80 4.86
CA LEU A 122 4.24 8.32 4.82
C LEU A 122 3.56 8.10 6.17
N SER A 123 2.85 9.12 6.64
CA SER A 123 2.05 9.04 7.88
C SER A 123 0.74 8.27 7.68
N VAL A 124 0.14 7.88 8.80
CA VAL A 124 -1.23 7.36 8.84
C VAL A 124 -2.06 8.22 9.77
N ASP A 125 -3.35 8.37 9.45
CA ASP A 125 -4.30 8.98 10.38
C ASP A 125 -4.78 7.94 11.43
N PRO A 126 -5.35 8.38 12.57
CA PRO A 126 -5.79 7.45 13.61
C PRO A 126 -6.85 6.44 13.16
N ALA A 127 -7.72 6.81 12.21
CA ALA A 127 -8.73 5.89 11.69
C ALA A 127 -8.09 4.85 10.77
N GLU A 128 -7.15 5.28 9.92
CA GLU A 128 -6.33 4.40 9.09
C GLU A 128 -5.53 3.42 9.94
N GLN A 129 -4.89 3.91 11.01
CA GLN A 129 -4.14 3.06 11.93
C GLN A 129 -5.04 2.02 12.61
N ALA A 130 -6.23 2.40 13.05
CA ALA A 130 -7.19 1.47 13.65
C ALA A 130 -7.59 0.36 12.66
N ALA A 131 -7.97 0.75 11.43
CA ALA A 131 -8.32 -0.21 10.38
C ALA A 131 -7.14 -1.16 10.04
N MET A 132 -5.92 -0.63 9.93
CA MET A 132 -4.73 -1.46 9.70
C MET A 132 -4.51 -2.48 10.84
N ARG A 133 -4.73 -2.08 12.10
CA ARG A 133 -4.58 -2.99 13.26
C ARG A 133 -5.66 -4.07 13.29
N ASP A 134 -6.90 -3.73 12.98
CA ASP A 134 -8.00 -4.69 12.96
C ASP A 134 -7.74 -5.79 11.92
N ILE A 135 -7.35 -5.39 10.70
CA ILE A 135 -6.97 -6.34 9.65
C ILE A 135 -5.74 -7.15 10.07
N ALA A 136 -4.72 -6.54 10.68
CA ALA A 136 -3.52 -7.25 11.13
C ALA A 136 -3.84 -8.36 12.14
N GLY A 137 -4.88 -8.18 12.98
CA GLY A 137 -5.36 -9.19 13.91
C GLY A 137 -5.84 -10.48 13.23
N GLU A 138 -6.27 -10.40 11.97
CA GLU A 138 -6.71 -11.53 11.15
C GLU A 138 -5.56 -12.18 10.36
N CYS A 139 -4.34 -11.66 10.49
CA CYS A 139 -3.20 -11.98 9.62
C CYS A 139 -1.99 -12.59 10.37
N PRO A 140 -2.18 -13.70 11.11
CA PRO A 140 -1.12 -14.26 11.95
C PRO A 140 0.11 -14.67 11.14
N GLY A 141 1.30 -14.32 11.64
CA GLY A 141 2.57 -14.69 11.03
C GLY A 141 2.94 -13.89 9.76
N THR A 142 2.20 -12.83 9.45
CA THR A 142 2.56 -11.93 8.34
C THR A 142 3.77 -11.07 8.74
N GLU A 143 4.86 -11.19 7.99
CA GLU A 143 6.05 -10.34 8.12
C GLU A 143 6.02 -9.23 7.07
N VAL A 144 6.41 -8.01 7.45
CA VAL A 144 6.58 -6.91 6.51
C VAL A 144 8.07 -6.70 6.23
N THR A 145 8.43 -6.81 4.96
CA THR A 145 9.75 -6.38 4.47
C THR A 145 9.65 -4.96 3.94
N VAL A 146 10.47 -4.05 4.44
CA VAL A 146 10.56 -2.68 3.92
C VAL A 146 11.79 -2.57 3.03
N ASN A 147 11.61 -2.07 1.80
CA ASN A 147 12.73 -1.80 0.91
C ASN A 147 13.18 -0.35 1.07
N PRO A 148 14.48 -0.06 1.06
CA PRO A 148 14.97 1.31 0.96
C PRO A 148 14.40 1.99 -0.28
N VAL A 149 13.99 3.25 -0.14
CA VAL A 149 13.62 4.12 -1.26
C VAL A 149 14.67 5.24 -1.39
N PRO A 150 14.80 5.87 -2.57
CA PRO A 150 15.70 7.01 -2.78
C PRO A 150 15.45 8.20 -1.84
#